data_AF-A0A817Z146-F1
#
_entry.id   AF-A0A817Z146-F1
#
_cell.length_a   1.000
_cell.length_b   1.000
_cell.length_c   1.000
_cell.angle_alpha   90.00
_cell.angle_beta   90.00
_cell.angle_gamma   90.00
#
_symmetry.space_group_name_H-M   'P 1'
#
loop_
_entity.id
_entity.type
_entity.pdbx_description
1 polymer ?
#
loop_
_entity_poly.entity_id
_entity_poly.type
_entity_poly.pdbx_seq_one_letter_code
_entity_poly.pdbx_strand_id
1 'polypeptide(L)'
;MFQPTLGSLPELNLNIVKLWIPLVLLFVTMLMSSLLALMYVSVPTLIVIRNLTTLCVAILEYFFLSNKIDGFSTASLLGMLLGAMLYSKHDLTFSIRGYALLGVNIVGTSSYQIYMKKLIRLPIFENMGSIGMSYYNNLISLPVLVICAGTMGEFSNFDLKKILQIQLIGLILFSGIIGFSLSVSAFALNKLISATSMMVANNANKFSLIILSEIFVQSTLDVSASIGAISVLLLGCLYSQAAKPLSTKLLIIIIIIFTTGSAVLEYRNININMMHIV
;
A
#
# COMPACT_ATOMS: atom_id res chain seq x y z
N MET A 1 -22.64 15.36 -20.05
CA MET A 1 -23.55 15.53 -18.89
C MET A 1 -23.09 14.56 -17.82
N PHE A 2 -22.24 15.02 -16.90
CA PHE A 2 -21.73 14.20 -15.80
C PHE A 2 -22.87 14.05 -14.76
N GLN A 3 -23.44 12.85 -14.66
CA GLN A 3 -24.19 12.46 -13.47
C GLN A 3 -23.23 11.76 -12.51
N PRO A 4 -22.88 12.35 -11.36
CA PRO A 4 -22.33 11.59 -10.26
C PRO A 4 -23.51 10.88 -9.58
N THR A 5 -23.81 9.64 -9.97
CA THR A 5 -24.76 8.84 -9.20
C THR A 5 -24.09 8.43 -7.91
N LEU A 6 -24.20 9.28 -6.88
CA LEU A 6 -24.26 8.81 -5.50
C LEU A 6 -25.45 7.84 -5.42
N GLY A 7 -25.23 6.61 -4.96
CA GLY A 7 -26.28 5.94 -4.19
C GLY A 7 -26.89 4.63 -4.70
N SER A 8 -26.24 3.88 -5.58
CA SER A 8 -26.54 2.44 -5.65
C SER A 8 -25.24 1.63 -5.71
N LEU A 9 -25.15 0.62 -4.83
CA LEU A 9 -24.12 -0.41 -4.96
C LEU A 9 -24.32 -1.07 -6.33
N PRO A 10 -23.25 -1.27 -7.12
CA PRO A 10 -23.39 -1.95 -8.39
C PRO A 10 -23.94 -3.36 -8.14
N GLU A 11 -24.99 -3.74 -8.88
CA GLU A 11 -25.54 -5.09 -8.83
C GLU A 11 -24.44 -6.11 -9.10
N LEU A 12 -24.47 -7.24 -8.38
CA LEU A 12 -23.48 -8.31 -8.52
C LEU A 12 -23.57 -8.93 -9.92
N ASN A 13 -22.62 -8.56 -10.79
CA ASN A 13 -22.54 -9.07 -12.14
C ASN A 13 -21.39 -10.07 -12.27
N LEU A 14 -21.69 -11.31 -12.62
CA LEU A 14 -20.71 -12.39 -12.71
C LEU A 14 -19.61 -12.11 -13.75
N ASN A 15 -19.89 -11.35 -14.81
CA ASN A 15 -18.88 -10.98 -15.81
C ASN A 15 -17.87 -10.01 -15.22
N ILE A 16 -18.34 -9.06 -14.42
CA ILE A 16 -17.51 -8.12 -13.66
C ILE A 16 -16.63 -8.89 -12.68
N VAL A 17 -17.22 -9.80 -11.90
CA VAL A 17 -16.51 -10.62 -10.92
C VAL A 17 -15.38 -11.42 -11.59
N LYS A 18 -15.65 -12.11 -12.71
CA LYS A 18 -14.64 -12.89 -13.43
C LYS A 18 -13.44 -12.07 -13.88
N LEU A 19 -13.67 -10.85 -14.38
CA LEU A 19 -12.60 -9.94 -14.80
C LEU A 19 -11.81 -9.36 -13.61
N TRP A 20 -12.48 -9.23 -12.45
CA TRP A 20 -11.91 -8.66 -11.22
C TRP A 20 -11.12 -9.67 -10.37
N ILE A 21 -11.40 -10.98 -10.49
CA ILE A 21 -10.70 -12.04 -9.73
C ILE A 21 -9.17 -11.95 -9.88
N PRO A 22 -8.58 -11.83 -11.09
CA PRO A 22 -7.12 -11.73 -11.22
C PRO A 22 -6.54 -10.51 -10.48
N LEU A 23 -7.26 -9.39 -10.48
CA LEU A 23 -6.85 -8.20 -9.72
C LEU A 23 -6.82 -8.49 -8.23
N VAL A 24 -7.85 -9.17 -7.71
CA VAL A 24 -7.96 -9.52 -6.29
C VAL A 24 -6.89 -10.51 -5.87
N LEU A 25 -6.56 -11.50 -6.71
CA LEU A 25 -5.47 -12.43 -6.43
C LEU A 25 -4.13 -11.69 -6.31
N LEU A 26 -3.86 -10.72 -7.20
CA LEU A 26 -2.68 -9.87 -7.11
C LEU A 26 -2.70 -8.99 -5.85
N PHE A 27 -3.87 -8.43 -5.50
CA PHE A 27 -4.08 -7.62 -4.30
C PHE A 27 -3.81 -8.42 -3.01
N VAL A 28 -4.39 -9.61 -2.87
CA VAL A 28 -4.17 -10.47 -1.71
C VAL A 28 -2.72 -10.97 -1.68
N THR A 29 -2.11 -11.29 -2.82
CA THR A 29 -0.70 -11.68 -2.90
C THR A 29 0.21 -10.57 -2.40
N MET A 30 0.02 -9.32 -2.85
CA MET A 30 0.81 -8.19 -2.35
C MET A 30 0.54 -7.91 -0.86
N LEU A 31 -0.68 -8.11 -0.38
CA LEU A 31 -1.01 -7.92 1.03
C LEU A 31 -0.31 -8.97 1.90
N MET A 32 -0.51 -10.25 1.60
CA MET A 32 0.03 -11.37 2.39
C MET A 32 1.56 -11.41 2.37
N SER A 33 2.18 -11.23 1.19
CA SER A 33 3.65 -11.21 1.10
C SER A 33 4.26 -10.06 1.91
N SER A 34 3.61 -8.89 1.98
CA SER A 34 4.09 -7.77 2.78
C SER A 34 3.97 -8.03 4.29
N LEU A 35 2.86 -8.63 4.74
CA LEU A 35 2.65 -8.97 6.14
C LEU A 35 3.61 -10.07 6.59
N LEU A 36 3.79 -11.11 5.78
CA LEU A 36 4.73 -12.20 6.07
C LEU A 36 6.17 -11.73 6.05
N ALA A 37 6.56 -10.83 5.13
CA ALA A 37 7.91 -10.29 5.11
C ALA A 37 8.26 -9.57 6.43
N LEU A 38 7.32 -8.82 7.00
CA LEU A 38 7.52 -8.11 8.28
C LEU A 38 7.84 -9.02 9.47
N MET A 39 7.54 -10.32 9.38
CA MET A 39 7.95 -11.29 10.41
C MET A 39 9.45 -11.62 10.35
N TYR A 40 10.11 -11.33 9.23
CA TYR A 40 11.50 -11.72 8.96
C TYR A 40 12.44 -10.55 8.66
N VAL A 41 11.92 -9.39 8.25
CA VAL A 41 12.71 -8.20 7.90
C VAL A 41 12.22 -6.98 8.66
N SER A 42 13.13 -6.03 8.87
CA SER A 42 12.80 -4.77 9.54
C SER A 42 11.84 -3.91 8.70
N VAL A 43 11.09 -3.03 9.37
CA VAL A 43 10.20 -2.05 8.72
C VAL A 43 11.00 -1.15 7.74
N PRO A 44 12.20 -0.63 8.07
CA PRO A 44 13.03 0.10 7.12
C PRO A 44 13.41 -0.71 5.86
N THR A 45 13.76 -1.99 5.98
CA THR A 45 14.06 -2.88 4.84
C THR A 45 12.87 -2.95 3.88
N LEU A 46 11.66 -3.12 4.43
CA LEU A 46 10.42 -3.16 3.63
C LEU A 46 10.17 -1.83 2.90
N ILE A 47 10.52 -0.69 3.49
CA ILE A 47 10.35 0.64 2.87
C ILE A 47 11.32 0.81 1.71
N VAL A 48 12.57 0.39 1.87
CA VAL A 48 13.58 0.39 0.78
C VAL A 48 13.11 -0.46 -0.40
N ILE A 49 12.61 -1.68 -0.15
CA ILE A 49 12.10 -2.53 -1.23
C ILE A 49 10.86 -1.94 -1.92
N ARG A 50 9.96 -1.30 -1.18
CA ARG A 50 8.80 -0.64 -1.78
C ARG A 50 9.18 0.50 -2.71
N ASN A 51 10.25 1.23 -2.38
CA ASN A 51 10.84 2.21 -3.28
C ASN A 51 11.34 1.53 -4.58
N LEU A 52 12.00 0.36 -4.49
CA LEU A 52 12.32 -0.44 -5.69
C LEU A 52 11.09 -0.94 -6.46
N THR A 53 9.96 -1.12 -5.79
CA THR A 53 8.70 -1.52 -6.45
C THR A 53 8.15 -0.39 -7.33
N THR A 54 8.24 0.87 -6.89
CA THR A 54 7.88 2.05 -7.71
C THR A 54 8.66 2.08 -9.01
N LEU A 55 9.92 1.67 -8.92
CA LEU A 55 10.87 1.53 -10.01
C LEU A 55 10.38 0.51 -11.05
N CYS A 56 10.03 -0.69 -10.58
CA CYS A 56 9.46 -1.74 -11.41
C CYS A 56 8.15 -1.28 -12.06
N VAL A 57 7.26 -0.61 -11.31
CA VAL A 57 5.99 -0.08 -11.84
C VAL A 57 6.22 0.93 -12.97
N ALA A 58 7.21 1.83 -12.84
CA ALA A 58 7.53 2.79 -13.89
C ALA A 58 7.96 2.10 -15.19
N ILE A 59 8.84 1.08 -15.08
CA ILE A 59 9.29 0.29 -16.22
C ILE A 59 8.12 -0.45 -16.87
N LEU A 60 7.30 -1.13 -16.07
CA LEU A 60 6.13 -1.85 -16.61
C LEU A 60 5.09 -0.90 -17.21
N GLU A 61 4.92 0.30 -16.65
CA GLU A 61 4.00 1.31 -17.19
C GLU A 61 4.48 1.82 -18.56
N TYR A 62 5.79 1.98 -18.76
CA TYR A 62 6.35 2.27 -20.07
C TYR A 62 6.05 1.18 -21.09
N PHE A 63 6.32 -0.09 -20.75
CA PHE A 63 6.14 -1.20 -21.68
C PHE A 63 4.67 -1.53 -21.97
N PHE A 64 3.81 -1.51 -20.95
CA PHE A 64 2.44 -2.01 -21.07
C PHE A 64 1.37 -0.93 -21.25
N LEU A 65 1.66 0.32 -20.91
CA LEU A 65 0.73 1.44 -21.04
C LEU A 65 1.26 2.51 -22.01
N SER A 66 2.41 2.27 -22.66
CA SER A 66 3.06 3.11 -23.69
C SER A 66 3.32 4.57 -23.27
N ASN A 67 3.48 4.82 -21.96
CA ASN A 67 3.80 6.14 -21.44
C ASN A 67 5.30 6.40 -21.54
N LYS A 68 5.72 7.55 -22.08
CA LYS A 68 7.14 7.92 -22.16
C LYS A 68 7.72 8.18 -20.77
N ILE A 69 8.87 7.57 -20.48
CA ILE A 69 9.68 7.84 -19.29
C ILE A 69 10.61 9.01 -19.60
N ASP A 70 10.68 9.99 -18.70
CA ASP A 70 11.56 11.15 -18.80
C ASP A 70 13.00 10.81 -18.34
N GLY A 71 14.01 11.55 -18.80
CA GLY A 71 15.42 11.33 -18.42
C GLY A 71 15.65 11.47 -16.91
N PHE A 72 14.96 12.41 -16.27
CA PHE A 72 15.00 12.61 -14.81
C PHE A 72 14.42 11.43 -14.04
N SER A 73 13.40 10.76 -14.59
CA SER A 73 12.88 9.51 -14.02
C SER A 73 14.00 8.50 -13.89
N THR A 74 14.68 8.21 -14.99
CA THR A 74 15.75 7.22 -15.06
C THR A 74 16.88 7.51 -14.07
N ALA A 75 17.24 8.78 -13.86
CA ALA A 75 18.23 9.18 -12.87
C ALA A 75 17.77 8.92 -11.42
N SER A 76 16.51 9.25 -11.08
CA SER A 76 15.96 8.97 -9.74
C SER A 76 15.83 7.45 -9.48
N LEU A 77 15.45 6.70 -10.52
CA LEU A 77 15.39 5.24 -10.52
C LEU A 77 16.77 4.63 -10.17
N LEU A 78 17.85 5.10 -10.80
CA LEU A 78 19.21 4.66 -10.48
C LEU A 78 19.64 5.05 -9.06
N GLY A 79 19.29 6.25 -8.61
CA GLY A 79 19.59 6.70 -7.25
C GLY A 79 18.90 5.86 -6.17
N MET A 80 17.64 5.46 -6.39
CA MET A 80 16.90 4.58 -5.47
C MET A 80 17.55 3.19 -5.36
N LEU A 81 18.08 2.66 -6.46
CA LEU A 81 18.86 1.40 -6.46
C LEU A 81 20.14 1.54 -5.63
N LEU A 82 20.90 2.63 -5.83
CA LEU A 82 22.14 2.87 -5.08
C LEU A 82 21.89 3.01 -3.58
N GLY A 83 20.86 3.76 -3.18
CA GLY A 83 20.48 3.90 -1.76
C GLY A 83 20.00 2.57 -1.15
N ALA A 84 19.31 1.72 -1.93
CA ALA A 84 18.92 0.38 -1.49
C ALA A 84 20.14 -0.55 -1.29
N MET A 85 21.15 -0.45 -2.16
CA MET A 85 22.40 -1.20 -2.02
C MET A 85 23.20 -0.73 -0.80
N LEU A 86 23.25 0.58 -0.52
CA LEU A 86 23.88 1.12 0.68
C LEU A 86 23.17 0.64 1.95
N TYR A 87 21.84 0.65 1.96
CA TYR A 87 21.05 0.12 3.08
C TYR A 87 21.32 -1.38 3.30
N SER A 88 21.30 -2.18 2.23
CA SER A 88 21.46 -3.64 2.33
C SER A 88 22.84 -4.07 2.85
N LYS A 89 23.89 -3.27 2.64
CA LYS A 89 25.23 -3.55 3.19
C LYS A 89 25.29 -3.46 4.72
N HIS A 90 24.37 -2.73 5.33
CA HIS A 90 24.30 -2.51 6.78
C HIS A 90 23.06 -3.15 7.42
N ASP A 91 22.30 -3.96 6.67
CA ASP A 91 21.13 -4.64 7.23
C ASP A 91 21.56 -5.81 8.12
N LEU A 92 21.49 -5.58 9.43
CA LEU A 92 21.78 -6.58 10.46
C LEU A 92 20.71 -7.69 10.53
N THR A 93 19.57 -7.53 9.83
CA THR A 93 18.41 -8.44 9.85
C THR A 93 18.25 -9.25 8.55
N PHE A 94 19.35 -9.62 7.91
CA PHE A 94 19.29 -10.38 6.66
C PHE A 94 18.64 -11.77 6.84
N SER A 95 17.47 -11.95 6.22
CA SER A 95 16.75 -13.23 6.19
C SER A 95 16.35 -13.59 4.77
N ILE A 96 16.93 -14.66 4.23
CA ILE A 96 16.65 -15.13 2.86
C ILE A 96 15.15 -15.33 2.60
N ARG A 97 14.42 -15.84 3.61
CA ARG A 97 12.96 -16.04 3.53
C ARG A 97 12.23 -14.70 3.43
N GLY A 98 12.63 -13.73 4.24
CA GLY A 98 12.09 -12.37 4.22
C GLY A 98 12.30 -11.68 2.88
N TYR A 99 13.52 -11.74 2.34
CA TYR A 99 13.84 -11.16 1.03
C TYR A 99 13.15 -11.88 -0.14
N ALA A 100 12.96 -13.21 -0.07
CA ALA A 100 12.17 -13.94 -1.06
C ALA A 100 10.71 -13.47 -1.07
N LEU A 101 10.09 -13.31 0.11
CA LEU A 101 8.74 -12.76 0.25
C LEU A 101 8.63 -11.32 -0.27
N LEU A 102 9.65 -10.50 -0.04
CA LEU A 102 9.77 -9.17 -0.61
C LEU A 102 9.86 -9.19 -2.14
N GLY A 103 10.56 -10.16 -2.74
CA GLY A 103 10.58 -10.37 -4.18
C GLY A 103 9.19 -10.67 -4.75
N VAL A 104 8.45 -11.59 -4.10
CA VAL A 104 7.04 -11.86 -4.42
C VAL A 104 6.19 -10.59 -4.29
N ASN A 105 6.44 -9.77 -3.26
CA ASN A 105 5.74 -8.51 -3.05
C ASN A 105 5.95 -7.51 -4.19
N ILE A 106 7.19 -7.36 -4.68
CA ILE A 106 7.51 -6.48 -5.82
C ILE A 106 6.72 -6.92 -7.05
N VAL A 107 6.76 -8.21 -7.39
CA VAL A 107 6.09 -8.75 -8.57
C VAL A 107 4.57 -8.61 -8.44
N GLY A 108 3.99 -8.99 -7.29
CA GLY A 108 2.56 -8.89 -7.04
C GLY A 108 2.07 -7.44 -7.07
N THR A 109 2.76 -6.53 -6.38
CA THR A 109 2.39 -5.11 -6.32
C THR A 109 2.51 -4.45 -7.69
N SER A 110 3.61 -4.69 -8.41
CA SER A 110 3.82 -4.07 -9.72
C SER A 110 2.80 -4.56 -10.76
N SER A 111 2.54 -5.88 -10.77
CA SER A 111 1.49 -6.48 -11.60
C SER A 111 0.11 -5.94 -11.26
N TYR A 112 -0.23 -5.81 -9.97
CA TYR A 112 -1.49 -5.22 -9.51
C TYR A 112 -1.69 -3.81 -10.07
N GLN A 113 -0.68 -2.94 -9.94
CA GLN A 113 -0.81 -1.55 -10.38
C GLN A 113 -1.07 -1.45 -11.89
N ILE A 114 -0.35 -2.23 -12.69
CA ILE A 114 -0.51 -2.21 -14.15
C ILE A 114 -1.84 -2.84 -14.57
N TYR A 115 -2.19 -3.99 -13.98
CA TYR A 115 -3.45 -4.66 -14.28
C TYR A 115 -4.64 -3.79 -13.90
N MET A 116 -4.58 -3.09 -12.75
CA MET A 116 -5.61 -2.13 -12.35
C MET A 116 -5.84 -1.06 -13.42
N LYS A 117 -4.77 -0.44 -13.94
CA LYS A 117 -4.90 0.59 -15.00
C LYS A 117 -5.49 0.03 -16.28
N LYS A 118 -5.10 -1.18 -16.67
CA LYS A 118 -5.70 -1.84 -17.84
C LYS A 118 -7.18 -2.13 -17.61
N LEU A 119 -7.54 -2.61 -16.43
CA LEU A 119 -8.89 -3.00 -16.07
C LEU A 119 -9.85 -1.79 -16.05
N ILE A 120 -9.47 -0.68 -15.43
CA ILE A 120 -10.31 0.55 -15.38
C ILE A 120 -10.58 1.12 -16.77
N ARG A 121 -9.66 0.93 -17.73
CA ARG A 121 -9.80 1.42 -19.11
C ARG A 121 -10.78 0.60 -19.96
N LEU A 122 -11.24 -0.56 -19.49
CA LEU A 122 -12.24 -1.33 -20.23
C LEU A 122 -13.61 -0.63 -20.16
N PRO A 123 -14.40 -0.65 -21.24
CA PRO A 123 -15.70 0.05 -21.30
C PRO A 123 -16.67 -0.35 -20.18
N ILE A 124 -16.64 -1.62 -19.76
CA ILE A 124 -17.50 -2.14 -18.67
C ILE A 124 -17.20 -1.48 -17.30
N PHE A 125 -16.01 -0.91 -17.12
CA PHE A 125 -15.56 -0.29 -15.87
C PHE A 125 -15.48 1.24 -15.94
N GLU A 126 -15.64 1.83 -17.12
CA GLU A 126 -15.52 3.28 -17.35
C GLU A 126 -16.44 4.08 -16.43
N ASN A 127 -17.69 3.64 -16.30
CA ASN A 127 -18.72 4.29 -15.49
C ASN A 127 -18.83 3.75 -14.05
N MET A 128 -18.04 2.75 -13.67
CA MET A 128 -18.15 2.17 -12.32
C MET A 128 -17.56 3.12 -11.28
N GLY A 129 -18.34 3.59 -10.31
CA GLY A 129 -17.85 4.46 -9.23
C GLY A 129 -16.75 3.82 -8.37
N SER A 130 -15.91 4.64 -7.72
CA SER A 130 -14.82 4.17 -6.83
C SER A 130 -15.32 3.35 -5.63
N ILE A 131 -16.53 3.66 -5.14
CA ILE A 131 -17.22 2.89 -4.11
C ILE A 131 -17.53 1.47 -4.62
N GLY A 132 -18.02 1.35 -5.86
CA GLY A 132 -18.29 0.07 -6.51
C GLY A 132 -17.02 -0.77 -6.70
N MET A 133 -15.93 -0.15 -7.17
CA MET A 133 -14.63 -0.81 -7.31
C MET A 133 -14.10 -1.33 -5.97
N SER A 134 -14.20 -0.50 -4.92
CA SER A 134 -13.84 -0.87 -3.55
C SER A 134 -14.71 -2.03 -3.03
N TYR A 135 -16.01 -1.99 -3.28
CA TYR A 135 -16.94 -3.04 -2.90
C TYR A 135 -16.57 -4.38 -3.54
N TYR A 136 -16.38 -4.42 -4.87
CA TYR A 136 -15.98 -5.64 -5.58
C TYR A 136 -14.63 -6.17 -5.09
N ASN A 137 -13.63 -5.29 -4.92
CA ASN A 137 -12.31 -5.70 -4.47
C ASN A 137 -12.34 -6.34 -3.07
N ASN A 138 -13.02 -5.69 -2.12
CA ASN A 138 -13.06 -6.17 -0.74
C ASN A 138 -13.96 -7.41 -0.59
N LEU A 139 -15.12 -7.45 -1.26
CA LEU A 139 -16.03 -8.59 -1.20
C LEU A 139 -15.39 -9.87 -1.75
N ILE A 140 -14.75 -9.79 -2.93
CA ILE A 140 -14.10 -10.94 -3.55
C ILE A 140 -12.82 -11.33 -2.78
N SER A 141 -12.18 -10.39 -2.07
CA SER A 141 -11.01 -10.71 -1.23
C SER A 141 -11.37 -11.58 -0.02
N LEU A 142 -12.59 -11.51 0.51
CA LEU A 142 -13.00 -12.28 1.70
C LEU A 142 -12.77 -13.80 1.55
N PRO A 143 -13.32 -14.51 0.54
CA PRO A 143 -13.09 -15.95 0.40
C PRO A 143 -11.61 -16.30 0.20
N VAL A 144 -10.86 -15.45 -0.51
CA VAL A 144 -9.41 -15.67 -0.72
C VAL A 144 -8.66 -15.54 0.61
N LEU A 145 -8.99 -14.53 1.43
CA LEU A 145 -8.39 -14.34 2.75
C LEU A 145 -8.76 -15.46 3.73
N VAL A 146 -9.99 -15.99 3.68
CA VAL A 146 -10.41 -17.15 4.48
C VAL A 146 -9.58 -18.39 4.12
N ILE A 147 -9.35 -18.63 2.82
CA ILE A 147 -8.48 -19.73 2.37
C ILE A 147 -7.05 -19.51 2.89
N CYS A 148 -6.50 -18.30 2.74
CA CYS A 148 -5.17 -17.97 3.27
C CYS A 148 -5.08 -18.23 4.78
N ALA A 149 -6.04 -17.74 5.57
CA ALA A 149 -6.09 -17.95 7.01
C ALA A 149 -6.13 -19.45 7.36
N GLY A 150 -6.89 -20.25 6.62
CA GLY A 150 -6.93 -21.71 6.77
C GLY A 150 -5.59 -22.37 6.49
N THR A 151 -4.92 -22.01 5.39
CA THR A 151 -3.60 -22.55 5.04
C THR A 151 -2.50 -22.18 6.03
N MET A 152 -2.67 -21.06 6.74
CA MET A 152 -1.72 -20.59 7.77
C MET A 152 -2.01 -21.15 9.16
N GLY A 153 -3.10 -21.92 9.32
CA GLY A 153 -3.49 -22.51 10.60
C GLY A 153 -4.08 -21.52 11.59
N GLU A 154 -4.53 -20.34 11.16
CA GLU A 154 -5.08 -19.32 12.07
C GLU A 154 -6.35 -19.79 12.80
N PHE A 155 -7.12 -20.71 12.18
CA PHE A 155 -8.32 -21.25 12.80
C PHE A 155 -8.06 -22.10 14.06
N SER A 156 -6.86 -22.67 14.23
CA SER A 156 -6.55 -23.43 15.45
C SER A 156 -6.27 -22.53 16.65
N ASN A 157 -5.90 -21.27 16.42
CA ASN A 157 -5.63 -20.27 17.46
C ASN A 157 -6.87 -19.40 17.79
N PHE A 158 -8.04 -19.82 17.30
CA PHE A 158 -9.26 -19.02 17.34
C PHE A 158 -9.95 -19.09 18.71
N ASP A 159 -9.69 -18.11 19.57
CA ASP A 159 -10.38 -17.96 20.86
C ASP A 159 -11.64 -17.08 20.71
N LEU A 160 -12.80 -17.73 20.59
CA LEU A 160 -14.11 -17.09 20.49
C LEU A 160 -14.39 -16.11 21.64
N LYS A 161 -13.93 -16.42 22.85
CA LYS A 161 -14.21 -15.57 24.03
C LYS A 161 -13.45 -14.25 23.95
N LYS A 162 -12.23 -14.28 23.39
CA LYS A 162 -11.43 -13.08 23.14
C LYS A 162 -12.00 -12.25 21.98
N ILE A 163 -12.48 -12.90 20.93
CA ILE A 163 -13.04 -12.22 19.75
C ILE A 163 -14.35 -11.51 20.06
N LEU A 164 -15.20 -12.12 20.90
CA LEU A 164 -16.49 -11.56 21.29
C LEU A 164 -16.40 -10.43 22.33
N GLN A 165 -15.20 -10.02 22.73
CA GLN A 165 -15.02 -8.85 23.59
C GLN A 165 -15.50 -7.58 22.86
N ILE A 166 -16.41 -6.85 23.49
CA ILE A 166 -17.04 -5.66 22.91
C ILE A 166 -16.02 -4.61 22.45
N GLN A 167 -14.91 -4.49 23.19
CA GLN A 167 -13.80 -3.59 22.86
C GLN A 167 -13.12 -4.00 21.55
N LEU A 168 -12.85 -5.29 21.37
CA LEU A 168 -12.21 -5.81 20.16
C LEU A 168 -13.14 -5.69 18.95
N ILE A 169 -14.43 -6.03 19.11
CA ILE A 169 -15.44 -5.83 18.06
C ILE A 169 -15.49 -4.36 17.65
N GLY A 170 -15.50 -3.44 18.62
CA GLY A 170 -15.48 -2.00 18.37
C GLY A 170 -14.26 -1.57 17.54
N LEU A 171 -13.06 -2.04 17.89
CA LEU A 171 -11.82 -1.76 17.15
C LEU A 171 -11.83 -2.36 15.73
N ILE A 172 -12.33 -3.58 15.57
CA ILE A 172 -12.45 -4.24 14.25
C ILE A 172 -13.43 -3.48 13.35
N LEU A 173 -14.59 -3.08 13.88
CA LEU A 173 -15.56 -2.29 13.11
C LEU A 173 -15.00 -0.92 12.75
N PHE A 174 -14.34 -0.24 13.70
CA PHE A 174 -13.74 1.07 13.47
C PHE A 174 -12.62 1.02 12.42
N SER A 175 -11.69 0.07 12.55
CA SER A 175 -10.64 -0.15 11.55
C SER A 175 -11.21 -0.58 10.19
N GLY A 176 -12.31 -1.33 10.17
CA GLY A 176 -13.06 -1.66 8.95
C GLY A 176 -13.61 -0.43 8.23
N ILE A 177 -14.20 0.52 8.95
CA ILE A 177 -14.71 1.78 8.37
C ILE A 177 -13.56 2.61 7.78
N ILE A 178 -12.45 2.73 8.51
CA ILE A 178 -11.26 3.46 8.05
C ILE A 178 -10.65 2.75 6.83
N GLY A 179 -10.51 1.43 6.89
CA GLY A 179 -9.97 0.61 5.81
C GLY A 179 -10.81 0.70 4.54
N PHE A 180 -12.14 0.67 4.68
CA PHE A 180 -13.04 0.89 3.55
C PHE A 180 -12.89 2.29 2.95
N SER A 181 -12.82 3.33 3.79
CA SER A 181 -12.61 4.72 3.34
C SER A 181 -11.28 4.90 2.62
N LEU A 182 -10.22 4.25 3.11
CA LEU A 182 -8.91 4.22 2.48
C LEU A 182 -8.97 3.51 1.11
N SER A 183 -9.67 2.38 1.03
CA SER A 183 -9.86 1.62 -0.20
C SER A 183 -10.61 2.46 -1.25
N VAL A 184 -11.73 3.10 -0.89
CA VAL A 184 -12.49 3.98 -1.80
C VAL A 184 -11.62 5.14 -2.31
N SER A 185 -10.87 5.79 -1.42
CA SER A 185 -9.95 6.86 -1.78
C SER A 185 -8.84 6.38 -2.72
N ALA A 186 -8.28 5.20 -2.47
CA ALA A 186 -7.25 4.60 -3.32
C ALA A 186 -7.77 4.30 -4.74
N PHE A 187 -9.00 3.79 -4.87
CA PHE A 187 -9.62 3.58 -6.18
C PHE A 187 -9.96 4.89 -6.89
N ALA A 188 -10.46 5.89 -6.15
CA ALA A 188 -10.73 7.22 -6.70
C ALA A 188 -9.46 7.85 -7.26
N LEU A 189 -8.36 7.77 -6.50
CA LEU A 189 -7.08 8.29 -6.96
C LEU A 189 -6.53 7.49 -8.14
N ASN A 190 -6.67 6.16 -8.12
CA ASN A 190 -6.25 5.31 -9.23
C ASN A 190 -6.91 5.66 -10.57
N LYS A 191 -8.07 6.30 -10.57
CA LYS A 191 -8.69 6.79 -11.81
C LYS A 191 -8.06 8.07 -12.35
N LEU A 192 -7.51 8.89 -11.46
CA LEU A 192 -7.06 10.25 -11.78
C LEU A 192 -5.58 10.33 -12.15
N ILE A 193 -4.75 9.43 -11.62
CA ILE A 193 -3.30 9.48 -11.79
C ILE A 193 -2.73 8.21 -12.43
N SER A 194 -1.47 8.26 -12.88
CA SER A 194 -0.74 7.13 -13.46
C SER A 194 -0.45 6.02 -12.44
N ALA A 195 -0.04 4.83 -12.88
CA ALA A 195 0.35 3.74 -11.96
C ALA A 195 1.57 4.14 -11.14
N THR A 196 2.54 4.81 -11.78
CA THR A 196 3.74 5.27 -11.10
C THR A 196 3.44 6.38 -10.11
N SER A 197 2.59 7.35 -10.47
CA SER A 197 2.21 8.44 -9.56
C SER A 197 1.52 7.90 -8.29
N MET A 198 0.71 6.83 -8.39
CA MET A 198 0.14 6.14 -7.21
C MET A 198 1.23 5.61 -6.28
N MET A 199 2.25 4.98 -6.85
CA MET A 199 3.36 4.41 -6.09
C MET A 199 4.18 5.50 -5.39
N VAL A 200 4.38 6.64 -6.06
CA VAL A 200 5.08 7.77 -5.45
C VAL A 200 4.26 8.39 -4.32
N ALA A 201 2.94 8.56 -4.48
CA ALA A 201 2.06 9.03 -3.41
C ALA A 201 2.08 8.09 -2.19
N ASN A 202 2.08 6.78 -2.44
CA ASN A 202 2.22 5.76 -1.38
C ASN A 202 3.56 5.86 -0.67
N ASN A 203 4.64 6.11 -1.40
CA ASN A 203 5.95 6.31 -0.80
C ASN A 203 5.91 7.57 0.06
N ALA A 204 5.49 8.73 -0.47
CA ALA A 204 5.40 10.01 0.25
C ALA A 204 4.67 9.89 1.60
N ASN A 205 3.53 9.20 1.62
CA ASN A 205 2.79 8.94 2.85
C ASN A 205 3.62 8.18 3.91
N LYS A 206 4.43 7.20 3.49
CA LYS A 206 5.32 6.47 4.41
C LYS A 206 6.40 7.36 5.03
N PHE A 207 6.88 8.39 4.34
CA PHE A 207 7.83 9.34 4.93
C PHE A 207 7.18 10.13 6.05
N SER A 208 5.97 10.64 5.79
CA SER A 208 5.22 11.36 6.81
C SER A 208 5.05 10.50 8.05
N LEU A 209 4.79 9.20 7.85
CA LEU A 209 4.66 8.25 8.93
C LEU A 209 5.99 7.97 9.65
N ILE A 210 7.13 7.83 8.94
CA ILE A 210 8.45 7.69 9.57
C ILE A 210 8.80 8.93 10.40
N ILE A 211 8.66 10.13 9.83
CA ILE A 211 9.00 11.39 10.52
C ILE A 211 8.16 11.53 11.79
N LEU A 212 6.84 11.28 11.70
CA LEU A 212 5.97 11.28 12.86
C LEU A 212 6.40 10.20 13.87
N SER A 213 6.67 8.98 13.41
CA SER A 213 7.13 7.89 14.28
C SER A 213 8.40 8.27 15.02
N GLU A 214 9.39 8.88 14.37
CA GLU A 214 10.67 9.23 14.99
C GLU A 214 10.52 10.36 16.03
N ILE A 215 9.69 11.36 15.73
CA ILE A 215 9.34 12.45 16.67
C ILE A 215 8.66 11.89 17.93
N PHE A 216 7.77 10.91 17.79
CA PHE A 216 6.99 10.36 18.91
C PHE A 216 7.64 9.18 19.64
N VAL A 217 8.55 8.43 19.01
CA VAL A 217 9.05 7.13 19.52
C VAL A 217 10.53 7.14 19.91
N GLN A 218 11.33 8.17 19.54
CA GLN A 218 12.76 8.28 19.91
C GLN A 218 13.55 6.98 19.62
N SER A 219 13.46 6.45 18.40
CA SER A 219 14.08 5.17 18.03
C SER A 219 15.59 5.24 17.77
N THR A 220 16.33 4.21 18.21
CA THR A 220 17.77 4.01 18.01
C THR A 220 18.10 3.37 16.65
N LEU A 221 17.88 4.09 15.55
CA LEU A 221 18.33 3.60 14.23
C LEU A 221 19.83 3.93 14.04
N ASP A 222 20.59 2.99 13.47
CA ASP A 222 21.98 3.24 13.09
C ASP A 222 22.06 4.34 12.02
N VAL A 223 23.03 5.25 12.17
CA VAL A 223 23.13 6.50 11.40
C VAL A 223 23.35 6.22 9.90
N SER A 224 24.04 5.12 9.58
CA SER A 224 24.30 4.73 8.19
C SER A 224 23.03 4.24 7.47
N ALA A 225 22.23 3.42 8.17
CA ALA A 225 20.98 2.88 7.67
C ALA A 225 19.89 3.98 7.54
N SER A 226 19.87 4.96 8.44
CA SER A 226 18.95 6.11 8.36
C SER A 226 19.29 7.02 7.18
N ILE A 227 20.57 7.33 6.93
CA ILE A 227 20.99 8.09 5.74
C ILE A 227 20.61 7.35 4.45
N GLY A 228 20.85 6.04 4.40
CA GLY A 228 20.45 5.20 3.27
C GLY A 228 18.94 5.25 3.04
N ALA A 229 18.13 5.05 4.08
CA ALA A 229 16.68 5.15 4.00
C ALA A 229 16.23 6.54 3.53
N ILE A 230 16.70 7.61 4.17
CA ILE A 230 16.36 9.01 3.84
C ILE A 230 16.78 9.37 2.39
N SER A 231 17.89 8.85 1.89
CA SER A 231 18.34 9.11 0.52
C SER A 231 17.41 8.49 -0.54
N VAL A 232 17.06 7.20 -0.41
CA VAL A 232 16.12 6.50 -1.30
C VAL A 232 14.78 7.22 -1.29
N LEU A 233 14.40 7.65 -0.11
CA LEU A 233 13.24 8.44 0.18
C LEU A 233 13.30 9.79 -0.60
N LEU A 234 14.28 10.66 -0.37
CA LEU A 234 14.38 11.96 -1.05
C LEU A 234 14.38 11.83 -2.58
N LEU A 235 15.07 10.82 -3.12
CA LEU A 235 15.12 10.54 -4.56
C LEU A 235 13.76 10.10 -5.12
N GLY A 236 12.98 9.33 -4.36
CA GLY A 236 11.58 9.00 -4.72
C GLY A 236 10.68 10.25 -4.77
N CYS A 237 10.90 11.23 -3.90
CA CYS A 237 10.17 12.51 -3.94
C CYS A 237 10.59 13.39 -5.13
N LEU A 238 11.88 13.47 -5.45
CA LEU A 238 12.37 14.20 -6.63
C LEU A 238 11.83 13.60 -7.93
N TYR A 239 11.74 12.27 -7.99
CA TYR A 239 11.10 11.59 -9.12
C TYR A 239 9.64 12.04 -9.31
N SER A 240 8.88 12.16 -8.21
CA SER A 240 7.50 12.62 -8.20
C SER A 240 7.32 13.96 -8.92
N GLN A 241 8.23 14.89 -8.68
CA GLN A 241 8.14 16.26 -9.16
C GLN A 241 8.51 16.35 -10.65
N ALA A 242 9.41 15.49 -11.12
CA ALA A 242 9.83 15.45 -12.51
C ALA A 242 8.78 14.80 -13.44
N ALA A 243 7.99 13.83 -12.97
CA ALA A 243 7.08 13.02 -13.79
C ALA A 243 5.74 13.70 -14.22
N LYS A 244 5.75 15.01 -14.53
CA LYS A 244 4.66 15.96 -14.85
C LYS A 244 4.12 16.77 -13.65
N PRO A 245 3.92 18.10 -13.81
CA PRO A 245 3.36 18.95 -12.77
C PRO A 245 1.82 18.83 -12.79
N LEU A 246 1.23 17.92 -12.01
CA LEU A 246 -0.23 17.81 -11.98
C LEU A 246 -0.77 17.82 -10.54
N SER A 247 -1.27 18.99 -10.14
CA SER A 247 -2.26 19.20 -9.06
C SER A 247 -1.93 18.55 -7.70
N THR A 248 -0.65 18.45 -7.35
CA THR A 248 -0.14 17.60 -6.25
C THR A 248 -0.40 18.15 -4.85
N LYS A 249 -0.75 19.44 -4.69
CA LYS A 249 -0.88 20.04 -3.35
C LYS A 249 -2.12 19.58 -2.59
N LEU A 250 -3.29 19.51 -3.22
CA LEU A 250 -4.55 19.17 -2.52
C LEU A 250 -4.66 17.68 -2.19
N LEU A 251 -4.14 16.82 -3.07
CA LEU A 251 -4.37 15.38 -3.00
C LEU A 251 -3.36 14.68 -2.07
N ILE A 252 -2.12 15.17 -2.02
CA ILE A 252 -1.14 14.77 -1.00
C ILE A 252 -1.64 15.17 0.40
N ILE A 253 -2.27 16.35 0.55
CA ILE A 253 -2.88 16.77 1.81
C ILE A 253 -4.02 15.83 2.23
N ILE A 254 -4.91 15.42 1.30
CA ILE A 254 -5.99 14.48 1.62
C ILE A 254 -5.45 13.11 2.04
N ILE A 255 -4.45 12.56 1.35
CA ILE A 255 -3.84 11.28 1.71
C ILE A 255 -3.17 11.40 3.08
N ILE A 256 -2.32 12.42 3.29
CA ILE A 256 -1.65 12.66 4.57
C ILE A 256 -2.68 12.78 5.71
N ILE A 257 -3.74 13.59 5.56
CA ILE A 257 -4.78 13.75 6.59
C ILE A 257 -5.44 12.42 6.95
N PHE A 258 -5.76 11.57 5.97
CA PHE A 258 -6.43 10.29 6.22
C PHE A 258 -5.52 9.22 6.81
N THR A 259 -4.23 9.19 6.48
CA THR A 259 -3.29 8.16 6.94
C THR A 259 -2.48 8.54 8.17
N THR A 260 -2.22 9.83 8.43
CA THR A 260 -1.58 10.27 9.68
C THR A 260 -2.58 10.38 10.83
N GLY A 261 -3.85 10.67 10.57
CA GLY A 261 -4.90 10.72 11.60
C GLY A 261 -5.17 9.36 12.24
N SER A 262 -5.09 8.26 11.47
CA SER A 262 -5.39 6.90 11.92
C SER A 262 -4.23 6.27 12.72
N ALA A 263 -2.99 6.39 12.24
CA ALA A 263 -1.81 5.83 12.92
C ALA A 263 -1.50 6.51 14.26
N VAL A 264 -1.72 7.83 14.39
CA VAL A 264 -1.49 8.57 15.64
C VAL A 264 -2.55 8.24 16.70
N LEU A 265 -3.80 7.98 16.29
CA LEU A 265 -4.87 7.61 17.23
C LEU A 265 -4.73 6.17 17.74
N GLU A 266 -4.31 5.24 16.88
CA GLU A 266 -4.11 3.84 17.27
C GLU A 266 -2.89 3.67 18.20
N TYR A 267 -1.80 4.40 17.96
CA TYR A 267 -0.63 4.39 18.83
C TYR A 267 -0.88 5.06 20.20
N ARG A 268 -1.68 6.13 20.25
CA ARG A 268 -2.05 6.79 21.51
C ARG A 268 -2.94 5.89 22.39
N ASN A 269 -3.85 5.11 21.80
CA ASN A 269 -4.70 4.17 22.54
C ASN A 269 -3.93 2.98 23.11
N ILE A 270 -2.90 2.49 22.40
CA ILE A 270 -2.03 1.41 22.91
C ILE A 270 -1.21 1.91 24.12
N ASN A 271 -0.71 3.13 24.08
CA ASN A 271 0.10 3.70 25.17
C ASN A 271 -0.73 4.06 26.41
N ILE A 272 -1.97 4.54 26.23
CA ILE A 272 -2.90 4.82 27.34
C ILE A 272 -3.34 3.52 28.03
N ASN A 273 -3.61 2.44 27.27
CA ASN A 273 -3.98 1.16 27.87
C ASN A 273 -2.82 0.48 28.62
N MET A 274 -1.57 0.70 28.22
CA MET A 274 -0.40 0.21 28.96
C MET A 274 -0.15 1.00 30.26
N MET A 275 -0.51 2.29 30.32
CA MET A 275 -0.39 3.10 31.55
C MET A 275 -1.45 2.79 32.61
N HIS A 276 -2.56 2.14 32.24
CA HIS A 276 -3.58 1.67 33.18
C HIS A 276 -3.38 0.21 33.62
N ILE A 277 -2.34 -0.47 33.12
CA ILE A 277 -2.00 -1.87 33.45
C ILE A 277 -0.71 -1.98 34.28
N VAL A 278 -0.06 -0.85 34.60
CA VAL A 278 1.01 -0.76 35.63
C VAL A 278 0.45 -0.05 36.85
#